data_AF-A0A967LQD5-F1
#
_entry.id   AF-A0A967LQD5-F1
#
_cell.length_a   1.000
_cell.length_b   1.000
_cell.length_c   1.000
_cell.angle_alpha   90.00
_cell.angle_beta   90.00
_cell.angle_gamma   90.00
#
_symmetry.space_group_name_H-M   'P 1'
#
loop_
_entity.id
_entity.type
_entity.pdbx_description
1 polymer ?
#
loop_
_entity_poly.entity_id
_entity_poly.type
_entity_poly.pdbx_seq_one_letter_code
_entity_poly.pdbx_strand_id
1 'polypeptide(L)'
;MTISDADARPRAVLGYLPDGTTNLVFADAQGTSRAVVGVEPDGSTHALFSDRAGKIRTLVGVGADGVPSVSVLNENQGGGSPEAP
;
A
#
# COMPACT_ATOMS: atom_id res chain seq x y z
N MET A 1 -5.03 15.48 1.33
CA MET A 1 -4.19 16.20 2.32
C MET A 1 -2.75 15.76 2.12
N THR A 2 -1.81 16.71 2.12
CA THR A 2 -0.38 16.42 1.96
C THR A 2 0.39 16.92 3.16
N ILE A 3 1.30 16.09 3.68
CA ILE A 3 2.31 16.47 4.66
C ILE A 3 3.64 16.48 3.92
N SER A 4 4.37 17.61 3.98
CA SER A 4 5.66 17.79 3.34
C SER A 4 6.77 18.02 4.38
N ASP A 5 8.02 17.77 4.00
CA ASP A 5 9.19 18.15 4.79
C ASP A 5 9.59 19.63 4.59
N ALA A 6 10.71 20.03 5.21
CA ALA A 6 11.25 21.39 5.14
C ALA A 6 11.62 21.85 3.72
N ASP A 7 11.88 20.92 2.80
CA ASP A 7 12.18 21.20 1.40
C ASP A 7 10.92 21.10 0.51
N ALA A 8 9.74 21.14 1.14
CA ALA A 8 8.42 20.97 0.50
C ALA A 8 8.23 19.62 -0.21
N ARG A 9 9.05 18.61 0.07
CA ARG A 9 8.90 17.27 -0.51
C ARG A 9 7.79 16.50 0.21
N PRO A 10 6.83 15.88 -0.50
CA PRO A 10 5.79 15.09 0.13
C PRO A 10 6.38 13.93 0.95
N ARG A 11 5.86 13.75 2.17
CA ARG A 11 6.19 12.66 3.09
C ARG A 11 4.97 11.80 3.40
N ALA A 12 3.78 12.39 3.35
CA ALA A 12 2.54 11.63 3.37
C ALA A 12 1.46 12.28 2.51
N VAL A 13 0.63 11.46 1.89
CA VAL A 13 -0.52 11.89 1.08
C VAL A 13 -1.73 11.06 1.47
N LEU A 14 -2.78 11.73 1.98
CA LEU A 14 -4.12 11.17 2.10
C LEU A 14 -4.95 11.61 0.89
N GLY A 15 -5.47 10.65 0.13
CA GLY A 15 -6.25 10.89 -1.08
C GLY A 15 -7.50 10.03 -1.14
N TYR A 16 -8.53 10.58 -1.78
CA TYR A 16 -9.69 9.86 -2.28
C TYR A 16 -9.67 9.96 -3.80
N LEU A 17 -9.63 8.82 -4.47
CA LEU A 17 -9.50 8.73 -5.93
C LEU A 17 -10.89 8.65 -6.58
N PRO A 18 -11.03 9.05 -7.86
CA PRO A 18 -12.32 9.01 -8.57
C PRO A 18 -12.93 7.61 -8.69
N ASP A 19 -12.12 6.56 -8.61
CA ASP A 19 -12.59 5.16 -8.62
C ASP A 19 -13.21 4.72 -7.29
N GLY A 20 -13.12 5.53 -6.23
CA GLY A 20 -13.61 5.21 -4.88
C GLY A 20 -12.52 4.79 -3.89
N THR A 21 -11.28 4.66 -4.34
CA THR A 21 -10.16 4.25 -3.49
C THR A 21 -9.78 5.35 -2.50
N THR A 22 -9.64 4.99 -1.22
CA THR A 22 -9.09 5.90 -0.20
C THR A 22 -7.72 5.40 0.24
N ASN A 23 -6.67 6.21 0.08
CA ASN A 23 -5.30 5.81 0.39
C ASN A 23 -4.57 6.83 1.28
N LEU A 24 -3.77 6.31 2.20
CA LEU A 24 -2.71 7.02 2.91
C LEU A 24 -1.35 6.45 2.48
N VAL A 25 -0.57 7.26 1.78
CA VAL A 25 0.78 6.90 1.30
C VAL A 25 1.82 7.59 2.15
N PHE A 26 2.87 6.87 2.56
CA PHE A 26 4.08 7.42 3.17
C PHE A 26 5.26 7.26 2.22
N ALA A 27 6.07 8.31 2.05
CA ALA A 27 7.24 8.33 1.19
C ALA A 27 8.53 8.63 1.96
N ASP A 28 9.64 7.99 1.57
CA ASP A 28 10.96 8.26 2.15
C ASP A 28 11.59 9.55 1.61
N ALA A 29 12.80 9.88 2.08
CA ALA A 29 13.50 11.12 1.73
C ALA A 29 13.71 11.31 0.22
N GLN A 30 13.80 10.21 -0.53
CA GLN A 30 13.99 10.15 -1.97
C GLN A 30 12.67 10.26 -2.74
N GLY A 31 11.54 10.25 -2.05
CA GLY A 31 10.19 10.29 -2.64
C GLY A 31 9.64 8.90 -2.97
N THR A 32 10.33 7.83 -2.57
CA THR A 32 9.87 6.46 -2.81
C THR A 32 8.77 6.11 -1.83
N SER A 33 7.61 5.64 -2.30
CA SER A 33 6.53 5.14 -1.45
C SER A 33 6.97 3.91 -0.66
N ARG A 34 6.85 3.98 0.67
CA ARG A 34 7.33 2.96 1.60
C ARG A 34 6.24 2.23 2.35
N ALA A 35 5.12 2.89 2.55
CA ALA A 35 3.93 2.27 3.10
C ALA A 35 2.70 2.87 2.43
N VAL A 36 1.71 2.02 2.17
CA VAL A 36 0.37 2.45 1.76
C VAL A 36 -0.63 1.73 2.65
N VAL A 37 -1.61 2.46 3.16
CA VAL A 37 -2.80 1.91 3.80
C VAL A 37 -3.99 2.37 2.98
N GLY A 38 -4.83 1.43 2.56
CA GLY A 38 -5.88 1.70 1.59
C GLY A 38 -7.17 0.95 1.82
N VAL A 39 -8.24 1.54 1.31
CA VAL A 39 -9.56 0.92 1.15
C VAL A 39 -9.92 1.01 -0.32
N GLU A 40 -10.17 -0.14 -0.92
CA GLU A 40 -10.58 -0.27 -2.31
C GLU A 40 -12.10 -0.04 -2.46
N PRO A 41 -12.60 0.23 -3.68
CA PRO A 41 -14.02 0.48 -3.92
C PRO A 41 -14.94 -0.70 -3.56
N ASP A 42 -14.41 -1.92 -3.58
CA ASP A 42 -15.12 -3.14 -3.18
C ASP A 42 -15.18 -3.36 -1.65
N GLY A 43 -14.57 -2.45 -0.87
CA GLY A 43 -14.49 -2.51 0.58
C GLY A 43 -13.31 -3.34 1.11
N SER A 44 -12.50 -3.95 0.25
CA SER A 44 -11.27 -4.61 0.68
C SER A 44 -10.29 -3.57 1.25
N THR A 45 -9.50 -4.00 2.23
CA THR A 45 -8.55 -3.13 2.94
C THR A 45 -7.16 -3.72 2.86
N HIS A 46 -6.15 -2.86 2.77
CA HIS A 46 -4.78 -3.32 2.68
C HIS A 46 -3.82 -2.37 3.41
N ALA A 47 -2.71 -2.94 3.88
CA ALA A 47 -1.49 -2.21 4.19
C ALA A 47 -0.31 -2.94 3.54
N LEU A 48 0.50 -2.21 2.78
CA LEU A 48 1.69 -2.75 2.13
C LEU A 48 2.93 -1.97 2.56
N PHE A 49 4.06 -2.66 2.59
CA PHE A 49 5.36 -2.11 2.95
C PHE A 49 6.38 -2.49 1.89
N SER A 50 7.05 -1.49 1.33
CA SER A 50 8.07 -1.66 0.29
C SER A 50 9.47 -1.48 0.85
N ASP A 51 10.49 -2.04 0.19
CA ASP A 51 11.92 -1.80 0.46
C ASP A 51 12.45 -0.49 -0.20
N ARG A 52 13.75 -0.19 -0.03
CA ARG A 52 14.38 1.04 -0.56
C ARG A 52 14.39 1.14 -2.08
N ALA A 53 14.18 0.03 -2.78
CA ALA A 53 14.01 0.02 -4.23
C ALA A 53 12.54 0.20 -4.64
N GLY A 54 11.61 0.36 -3.69
CA GLY A 54 10.17 0.47 -3.94
C GLY A 54 9.48 -0.89 -4.14
N LYS A 55 10.19 -2.01 -3.93
CA LYS A 55 9.60 -3.35 -4.08
C LYS A 55 8.79 -3.72 -2.85
N ILE A 56 7.54 -4.11 -3.04
CA ILE A 56 6.66 -4.59 -1.95
C ILE A 56 7.29 -5.83 -1.32
N ARG A 57 7.46 -5.82 0.01
CA ARG A 57 8.01 -6.94 0.80
C ARG A 57 6.99 -7.52 1.76
N THR A 58 5.96 -6.76 2.11
CA THR A 58 4.89 -7.24 2.98
C THR A 58 3.57 -6.64 2.54
N LEU A 59 2.53 -7.46 2.57
CA LEU A 59 1.15 -7.05 2.41
C LEU A 59 0.34 -7.71 3.52
N VAL A 60 -0.54 -6.95 4.14
CA VAL A 60 -1.60 -7.44 5.03
C VAL A 60 -2.90 -6.83 4.56
N GLY A 61 -3.99 -7.58 4.59
CA GLY A 61 -5.27 -7.04 4.18
C GLY A 61 -6.43 -7.94 4.53
N VAL A 62 -7.62 -7.44 4.25
CA VAL A 62 -8.88 -8.17 4.35
C VAL A 62 -9.58 -8.02 3.01
N GLY A 63 -9.89 -9.15 2.37
CA GLY A 63 -10.66 -9.16 1.12
C GLY A 63 -12.07 -8.64 1.31
N ALA A 64 -12.76 -8.31 0.21
CA ALA A 64 -14.16 -7.89 0.26
C ALA A 64 -15.09 -9.00 0.81
N ASP A 65 -14.65 -10.25 0.78
CA ASP A 65 -15.27 -11.43 1.39
C ASP A 65 -15.02 -11.56 2.90
N GLY A 66 -14.22 -10.65 3.48
CA GLY A 66 -13.85 -10.65 4.90
C GLY A 66 -12.68 -11.58 5.23
N VAL A 67 -12.04 -12.22 4.24
CA VAL A 67 -10.93 -13.14 4.50
C VAL A 67 -9.63 -12.36 4.76
N PRO A 68 -9.00 -12.51 5.94
CA PRO A 68 -7.72 -11.87 6.22
C PRO A 68 -6.57 -12.58 5.50
N SER A 69 -5.58 -11.82 5.05
CA SER A 69 -4.37 -12.33 4.42
C SER A 69 -3.12 -11.60 4.88
N VAL A 70 -1.99 -12.32 4.90
CA VAL A 70 -0.65 -11.78 5.12
C VAL A 70 0.29 -12.44 4.12
N SER A 71 1.00 -11.63 3.35
CA SER A 71 1.98 -12.07 2.34
C SER A 71 3.34 -11.44 2.62
N VAL A 72 4.38 -12.27 2.68
CA VAL A 72 5.77 -11.84 2.77
C VAL A 72 6.45 -12.17 1.45
N LEU A 73 6.80 -11.13 0.70
CA LEU A 73 7.34 -11.27 -0.65
C LEU A 73 8.87 -11.22 -0.60
N ASN A 74 9.48 -12.33 -1.01
CA ASN A 74 10.90 -12.41 -1.25
C ASN A 74 11.20 -12.21 -2.74
N GLU A 75 12.47 -12.04 -3.08
CA GLU A 75 12.86 -11.71 -4.45
C GLU A 75 12.41 -12.74 -5.50
N ASN A 76 12.13 -13.97 -5.05
CA ASN A 76 11.69 -15.11 -5.86
C ASN A 76 10.19 -15.40 -5.81
N GLN A 77 9.37 -14.56 -5.18
CA GLN A 77 7.92 -14.73 -5.17
C GLN A 77 7.29 -13.59 -5.97
N GLY A 78 7.19 -13.81 -7.29
CA GLY A 78 6.26 -13.06 -8.12
C GLY A 78 4.85 -13.27 -7.58
N GLY A 79 4.09 -12.18 -7.48
CA GLY A 79 2.76 -12.17 -6.86
C GLY A 79 1.85 -13.22 -7.48
N GLY A 80 1.65 -14.32 -6.77
CA GLY A 80 0.47 -15.14 -6.95
C GLY A 80 -0.67 -14.42 -6.26
N SER A 81 -1.73 -14.12 -7.02
CA SER A 81 -3.04 -13.93 -6.40
C SER A 81 -3.31 -15.13 -5.48
N PRO A 82 -3.93 -14.94 -4.31
CA PRO A 82 -4.41 -16.06 -3.53
C PRO A 82 -5.32 -16.90 -4.42
N GLU A 83 -4.95 -18.16 -4.65
CA GLU A 83 -5.83 -19.14 -5.26
C GLU A 83 -6.95 -19.39 -4.23
N ALA A 84 -8.17 -18.96 -4.55
CA ALA A 84 -9.33 -19.29 -3.73
C ALA A 84 -9.56 -20.81 -3.77
N PRO A 85 -9.96 -21.44 -2.64
CA PRO A 85 -10.17 -22.88 -2.55
C PRO A 85 -11.30 -23.41 -3.44
#